data_AF-A0A9W9KAY2-F1
#
_entry.id   AF-A0A9W9KAY2-F1
#
_cell.length_a   1.000
_cell.length_b   1.000
_cell.length_c   1.000
_cell.angle_alpha   90.00
_cell.angle_beta   90.00
_cell.angle_gamma   90.00
#
_symmetry.space_group_name_H-M   'P 1'
#
loop_
_entity.id
_entity.type
_entity.pdbx_description
1 polymer ?
#
loop_
_entity_poly.entity_id
_entity_poly.type
_entity_poly.pdbx_seq_one_letter_code
_entity_poly.pdbx_strand_id
1 'polypeptide(L)'
;MSTARHATLDLDRMRTGAREFWTPMEFPRDCRGPGWIHLEVWRDVGFFFFTMSDENVSEKQETSTAEVLRRIQTAESVLLPIPRDAFEKLYLSPKTPTAGNLRRTFGNPTPISLLGFLLAATPAAMLTMGWRGSGGNGGAILPVYIFFGGMVQIFGAVGEWIIGNTFSCALFFTYGTFWIVQGTSNMPFYAVGANYSPTGNTLEGIETPEYNATVGLYYVTLAVLTFVYLICSIRTNVCLFLALFLLVITFALTAGVFFQTALGHAAEAAKLQKAAGAFNFALCIPIWHIFIAQILDAVDFPITLPVGDLSTVILGKTQKARKRDVE
;
A
#
# COMPACT_ATOMS: atom_id res chain seq x y z
N MET A 1 55.99 -51.01 4.23
CA MET A 1 56.05 -50.08 3.07
C MET A 1 54.61 -49.88 2.59
N SER A 2 53.90 -48.84 3.06
CA SER A 2 53.66 -47.55 2.35
C SER A 2 52.76 -47.74 1.11
N THR A 3 51.63 -47.05 0.84
CA THR A 3 51.05 -45.77 1.29
C THR A 3 49.63 -45.61 0.68
N ALA A 4 48.69 -44.92 1.36
CA ALA A 4 47.61 -44.02 0.84
C ALA A 4 46.43 -43.94 1.85
N ARG A 5 46.56 -43.25 2.99
CA ARG A 5 46.25 -41.82 3.27
C ARG A 5 44.91 -41.28 2.75
N HIS A 6 43.96 -41.20 3.68
CA HIS A 6 42.84 -40.26 3.71
C HIS A 6 43.31 -38.81 3.62
N ALA A 7 42.60 -37.99 2.83
CA ALA A 7 42.73 -36.54 2.81
C ALA A 7 41.59 -35.94 3.66
N THR A 8 41.90 -35.65 4.92
CA THR A 8 41.18 -34.68 5.74
C THR A 8 41.55 -33.28 5.25
N LEU A 9 40.58 -32.55 4.69
CA LEU A 9 40.76 -31.15 4.33
C LEU A 9 40.63 -30.27 5.57
N ASP A 10 41.68 -29.49 5.75
CA ASP A 10 42.12 -28.71 6.88
C ASP A 10 41.24 -27.47 7.13
N LEU A 11 40.48 -27.48 8.23
CA LEU A 11 39.58 -26.40 8.67
C LEU A 11 40.33 -25.19 9.26
N ASP A 12 41.66 -25.25 9.45
CA ASP A 12 42.42 -24.14 10.05
C ASP A 12 42.84 -23.06 9.04
N ARG A 13 42.70 -23.30 7.72
CA ARG A 13 43.08 -22.32 6.70
C ARG A 13 42.00 -21.29 6.34
N MET A 14 40.76 -21.46 6.81
CA MET A 14 39.69 -20.46 6.66
C MET A 14 39.57 -19.52 7.88
N ARG A 15 40.31 -19.79 8.96
CA ARG A 15 40.20 -19.04 10.22
C ARG A 15 41.14 -17.83 10.32
N THR A 16 41.97 -17.59 9.31
CA THR A 16 43.03 -16.54 9.30
C THR A 16 42.76 -15.37 8.35
N GLY A 17 41.58 -15.29 7.73
CA GLY A 17 41.20 -14.16 6.85
C GLY A 17 40.22 -13.13 7.44
N ALA A 18 39.82 -13.27 8.71
CA ALA A 18 38.72 -12.49 9.31
C ALA A 18 39.11 -11.77 10.61
N ARG A 19 40.35 -11.27 10.72
CA ARG A 19 40.80 -10.48 11.88
C ARG A 19 41.63 -9.26 11.48
N GLU A 20 41.12 -8.42 10.61
CA GLU A 20 41.67 -7.06 10.42
C GLU A 20 40.55 -6.17 9.90
N PHE A 21 39.61 -5.74 10.78
CA PHE A 21 38.79 -4.54 10.55
C PHE A 21 37.94 -4.14 11.78
N TRP A 22 38.46 -4.24 13.00
CA TRP A 22 37.81 -3.62 14.18
C TRP A 22 38.87 -3.26 15.22
N THR A 23 39.27 -1.99 15.28
CA THR A 23 39.90 -1.40 16.46
C THR A 23 38.80 -0.80 17.35
N PRO A 24 38.80 -1.04 18.67
CA PRO A 24 37.90 -0.38 19.60
C PRO A 24 38.48 0.98 20.03
N MET A 25 37.69 2.05 19.88
CA MET A 25 38.04 3.37 20.40
C MET A 25 37.60 3.47 21.86
N GLU A 26 38.55 3.70 22.77
CA GLU A 26 38.33 3.91 24.20
C GLU A 26 37.60 5.24 24.47
N PHE A 27 36.61 5.24 25.36
CA PHE A 27 35.99 6.46 25.90
C PHE A 27 36.55 6.77 27.30
N PRO A 28 36.95 8.03 27.59
CA PRO A 28 37.28 8.45 28.95
C PRO A 28 36.04 8.60 29.84
N ARG A 29 36.20 8.28 31.13
CA ARG A 29 35.23 8.48 32.21
C ARG A 29 35.38 9.89 32.83
N ASP A 30 34.26 10.39 33.36
CA ASP A 30 34.09 11.56 34.27
C ASP A 30 34.11 12.96 33.59
N CYS A 31 33.18 13.92 33.81
CA CYS A 31 32.53 14.40 35.03
C CYS A 31 31.31 15.32 34.72
N ARG A 32 30.27 15.27 35.58
CA ARG A 32 29.34 16.36 36.02
C ARG A 32 28.25 16.94 35.06
N GLY A 33 26.96 16.78 35.46
CA GLY A 33 25.74 17.29 34.76
C GLY A 33 25.42 18.79 34.99
N PRO A 34 24.14 19.27 34.95
CA PRO A 34 22.89 18.73 34.39
C PRO A 34 22.29 19.63 33.27
N GLY A 35 21.37 19.09 32.45
CA GLY A 35 20.45 19.91 31.63
C GLY A 35 20.43 19.59 30.13
N TRP A 36 19.21 19.32 29.64
CA TRP A 36 18.68 19.57 28.28
C TRP A 36 19.62 19.45 27.08
N ILE A 37 19.41 18.44 26.23
CA ILE A 37 19.87 18.48 24.84
C ILE A 37 18.74 18.07 23.89
N HIS A 38 18.51 18.99 22.97
CA HIS A 38 17.58 19.05 21.85
C HIS A 38 17.74 17.92 20.82
N LEU A 39 16.61 17.58 20.18
CA LEU A 39 16.59 17.03 18.83
C LEU A 39 17.09 18.09 17.85
N GLU A 40 18.24 17.88 17.22
CA GLU A 40 18.64 18.55 15.98
C GLU A 40 19.61 17.67 15.18
N VAL A 41 19.07 16.70 14.43
CA VAL A 41 19.72 16.14 13.23
C VAL A 41 18.63 15.75 12.23
N TRP A 42 17.99 16.74 11.61
CA TRP A 42 17.30 16.65 10.32
C TRP A 42 17.17 18.07 9.75
N ARG A 43 18.29 18.65 9.34
CA ARG A 43 18.30 19.94 8.65
C ARG A 43 19.26 19.92 7.46
N ASP A 44 19.16 18.89 6.61
CA ASP A 44 19.79 18.85 5.28
C ASP A 44 19.05 17.86 4.35
N VAL A 45 17.74 18.01 4.24
CA VAL A 45 16.99 17.49 3.08
C VAL A 45 16.13 18.64 2.58
N GLY A 46 16.56 19.25 1.48
CA GLY A 46 15.92 20.40 0.87
C GLY A 46 14.47 20.09 0.49
N PHE A 47 13.53 20.58 1.29
CA PHE A 47 12.19 20.91 0.82
C PHE A 47 12.33 22.11 -0.11
N PHE A 48 12.31 21.86 -1.42
CA PHE A 48 12.11 22.91 -2.42
C PHE A 48 10.67 23.43 -2.28
N PHE A 49 10.49 24.41 -1.40
CA PHE A 49 9.34 25.31 -1.44
C PHE A 49 9.53 26.20 -2.67
N PHE A 50 8.75 25.97 -3.72
CA PHE A 50 8.65 26.92 -4.82
C PHE A 50 7.76 28.07 -4.34
N THR A 51 8.37 29.14 -3.81
CA THR A 51 7.69 30.42 -3.62
C THR A 51 7.60 31.08 -4.99
N MET A 52 6.43 31.02 -5.61
CA MET A 52 6.15 31.77 -6.83
C MET A 52 5.98 33.23 -6.43
N SER A 53 6.96 34.07 -6.78
CA SER A 53 6.82 35.52 -6.70
C SER A 53 5.76 35.98 -7.70
N ASP A 54 4.78 36.72 -7.21
CA ASP A 54 3.83 37.49 -8.02
C ASP A 54 4.61 38.55 -8.81
N GLU A 55 4.61 38.44 -10.13
CA GLU A 55 4.63 39.59 -11.04
C GLU A 55 4.15 39.16 -12.44
N ASN A 56 3.21 39.92 -13.00
CA ASN A 56 2.66 39.88 -14.38
C ASN A 56 1.52 38.90 -14.77
N VAL A 57 0.52 38.70 -13.91
CA VAL A 57 -0.75 38.03 -14.28
C VAL A 57 -1.94 39.02 -14.46
N SER A 58 -1.78 40.30 -14.10
CA SER A 58 -2.90 41.25 -14.04
C SER A 58 -3.52 41.66 -15.39
N GLU A 59 -2.82 41.54 -16.53
CA GLU A 59 -3.28 42.18 -17.78
C GLU A 59 -4.12 41.25 -18.71
N LYS A 60 -4.00 39.92 -18.57
CA LYS A 60 -4.74 38.94 -19.41
C LYS A 60 -6.04 38.42 -18.80
N GLN A 61 -6.19 38.51 -17.47
CA GLN A 61 -7.39 38.04 -16.78
C GLN A 61 -8.54 39.05 -16.88
N GLU A 62 -8.25 40.35 -16.90
CA GLU A 62 -9.25 41.42 -16.96
C GLU A 62 -10.00 41.47 -18.30
N THR A 63 -9.32 41.21 -19.42
CA THR A 63 -9.92 41.24 -20.76
C THR A 63 -10.93 40.11 -20.99
N SER A 64 -10.63 38.89 -20.53
CA SER A 64 -11.55 37.74 -20.63
C SER A 64 -12.74 37.87 -19.67
N THR A 65 -12.49 38.39 -18.46
CA THR A 65 -13.55 38.59 -17.45
C THR A 65 -14.49 39.73 -17.87
N ALA A 66 -13.97 40.82 -18.45
CA ALA A 66 -14.79 41.93 -18.96
C ALA A 66 -15.70 41.50 -20.13
N GLU A 67 -15.24 40.62 -21.02
CA GLU A 67 -16.04 40.14 -22.15
C GLU A 67 -17.14 39.15 -21.72
N VAL A 68 -16.86 38.32 -20.70
CA VAL A 68 -17.87 37.46 -20.05
C VAL A 68 -18.89 38.28 -19.26
N LEU A 69 -18.45 39.31 -18.53
CA LEU A 69 -19.34 40.21 -17.79
C LEU A 69 -20.25 41.02 -18.73
N ARG A 70 -19.76 41.45 -19.90
CA ARG A 70 -20.56 42.18 -20.90
C ARG A 70 -21.63 41.31 -21.57
N ARG A 71 -21.40 39.98 -21.67
CA ARG A 71 -22.42 39.01 -22.13
C ARG A 71 -23.48 38.70 -21.07
N ILE A 72 -23.19 38.93 -19.78
CA ILE A 72 -24.15 38.73 -18.69
C ILE A 72 -25.03 39.99 -18.50
N GLN A 73 -24.51 41.18 -18.83
CA GLN A 73 -25.23 42.46 -18.69
C GLN A 73 -26.41 42.67 -19.66
N THR A 74 -26.59 41.82 -20.69
CA THR A 74 -27.75 41.96 -21.61
C THR A 74 -28.95 41.09 -21.24
N ALA A 75 -28.89 40.34 -20.13
CA ALA A 75 -30.01 39.61 -19.58
C ALA A 75 -30.45 40.18 -18.21
N GLU A 76 -30.47 41.50 -18.09
CA GLU A 76 -31.09 42.19 -16.96
C GLU A 76 -32.56 42.49 -17.31
N SER A 77 -33.49 41.64 -16.84
CA SER A 77 -34.86 42.06 -16.52
C SER A 77 -35.74 40.92 -15.98
N VAL A 78 -35.32 40.22 -14.93
CA VAL A 78 -36.30 39.76 -13.91
C VAL A 78 -35.61 39.80 -12.55
N LEU A 79 -35.93 40.84 -11.77
CA LEU A 79 -35.58 40.96 -10.36
C LEU A 79 -36.19 39.77 -9.58
N LEU A 80 -35.35 38.87 -9.09
CA LEU A 80 -35.71 37.98 -7.98
C LEU A 80 -34.67 38.18 -6.85
N PRO A 81 -35.10 38.42 -5.60
CA PRO A 81 -34.19 38.45 -4.47
C PRO A 81 -33.64 37.04 -4.26
N ILE A 82 -32.33 36.86 -4.38
CA ILE A 82 -31.66 35.58 -4.16
C ILE A 82 -31.84 35.19 -2.67
N PRO A 83 -32.44 34.03 -2.34
CA PRO A 83 -32.54 33.57 -0.96
C PRO A 83 -31.16 33.29 -0.36
N ARG A 84 -30.95 33.66 0.92
CA ARG A 84 -29.65 33.47 1.62
C ARG A 84 -29.15 32.02 1.58
N ASP A 85 -30.05 31.04 1.56
CA ASP A 85 -29.73 29.61 1.46
C ASP A 85 -29.08 29.22 0.11
N ALA A 86 -29.38 29.96 -0.97
CA ALA A 86 -28.74 29.80 -2.27
C ALA A 86 -27.35 30.44 -2.31
N PHE A 87 -27.15 31.51 -1.54
CA PHE A 87 -25.86 32.19 -1.39
C PHE A 87 -24.89 31.35 -0.55
N GLU A 88 -25.36 30.74 0.55
CA GLU A 88 -24.55 29.82 1.37
C GLU A 88 -24.12 28.57 0.60
N LYS A 89 -25.02 27.96 -0.19
CA LYS A 89 -24.66 26.80 -1.04
C LYS A 89 -23.63 27.12 -2.12
N LEU A 90 -23.57 28.36 -2.58
CA LEU A 90 -22.64 28.78 -3.62
C LEU A 90 -21.23 29.05 -3.07
N TYR A 91 -21.12 29.50 -1.81
CA TYR A 91 -19.84 29.70 -1.12
C TYR A 91 -19.32 28.43 -0.42
N LEU A 92 -20.21 27.57 0.09
CA LEU A 92 -19.83 26.35 0.84
C LEU A 92 -19.56 25.13 -0.03
N SER A 93 -19.83 25.21 -1.33
CA SER A 93 -19.55 24.13 -2.27
C SER A 93 -19.21 24.74 -3.63
N PRO A 94 -17.95 25.18 -3.84
CA PRO A 94 -17.51 25.46 -5.19
C PRO A 94 -17.76 24.21 -6.02
N LYS A 95 -18.58 24.31 -7.07
CA LYS A 95 -18.57 23.34 -8.17
C LYS A 95 -17.17 23.46 -8.77
N THR A 96 -16.21 22.68 -8.30
CA THR A 96 -14.89 22.56 -8.91
C THR A 96 -15.06 21.83 -10.24
N PRO A 97 -14.96 22.51 -11.39
CA PRO A 97 -14.87 21.84 -12.67
C PRO A 97 -13.38 21.61 -12.93
N THR A 98 -12.70 20.80 -12.10
CA THR A 98 -11.24 20.61 -12.21
C THR A 98 -10.76 19.18 -11.96
N ALA A 99 -11.61 18.17 -12.10
CA ALA A 99 -11.12 16.79 -12.22
C ALA A 99 -10.36 16.52 -13.55
N GLY A 100 -10.39 17.47 -14.50
CA GLY A 100 -9.80 17.31 -15.83
C GLY A 100 -8.35 17.77 -15.99
N ASN A 101 -7.83 18.68 -15.16
CA ASN A 101 -6.47 19.22 -15.36
C ASN A 101 -5.38 18.43 -14.61
N LEU A 102 -5.64 17.90 -13.40
CA LEU A 102 -4.60 17.20 -12.64
C LEU A 102 -4.12 15.89 -13.27
N ARG A 103 -5.03 15.09 -13.87
CA ARG A 103 -4.66 13.88 -14.64
C ARG A 103 -3.85 14.19 -15.91
N ARG A 104 -3.90 15.43 -16.41
CA ARG A 104 -3.10 15.89 -17.54
C ARG A 104 -1.75 16.45 -17.11
N THR A 105 -1.64 16.90 -15.85
CA THR A 105 -0.41 17.43 -15.25
C THR A 105 0.47 16.35 -14.63
N PHE A 106 -0.12 15.30 -14.04
CA PHE A 106 0.61 14.22 -13.37
C PHE A 106 0.33 12.86 -14.02
N GLY A 107 1.33 11.98 -14.01
CA GLY A 107 1.19 10.59 -14.48
C GLY A 107 0.26 9.77 -13.58
N ASN A 108 -0.26 8.66 -14.11
CA ASN A 108 -1.08 7.72 -13.35
C ASN A 108 -0.23 6.95 -12.32
N PRO A 109 -0.49 7.07 -11.01
CA PRO A 109 0.30 6.40 -9.98
C PRO A 109 -0.14 4.96 -9.69
N THR A 110 -1.29 4.53 -10.21
CA THR A 110 -1.82 3.16 -10.05
C THR A 110 -0.82 2.09 -10.46
N PRO A 111 -0.15 2.13 -11.63
CA PRO A 111 0.73 1.04 -12.07
C PRO A 111 1.92 0.82 -11.14
N ILE A 112 2.46 1.90 -10.58
CA ILE A 112 3.56 1.85 -9.59
C ILE A 112 3.07 1.17 -8.31
N SER A 113 1.87 1.50 -7.85
CA SER A 113 1.26 0.86 -6.67
C SER A 113 1.03 -0.65 -6.89
N LEU A 114 0.54 -1.02 -8.08
CA LEU A 114 0.33 -2.41 -8.45
C LEU A 114 1.65 -3.18 -8.56
N LEU A 115 2.70 -2.58 -9.10
CA LEU A 115 4.04 -3.17 -9.14
C LEU A 115 4.55 -3.52 -7.73
N GLY A 116 4.46 -2.56 -6.81
CA GLY A 116 4.89 -2.76 -5.41
C GLY A 116 4.16 -3.94 -4.75
N PHE A 117 2.83 -3.96 -4.90
CA PHE A 117 2.01 -5.08 -4.45
C PHE A 117 2.41 -6.41 -5.09
N LEU A 118 2.55 -6.46 -6.43
CA LEU A 118 2.80 -7.70 -7.16
C LEU A 118 4.14 -8.34 -6.80
N LEU A 119 5.18 -7.52 -6.60
CA LEU A 119 6.51 -7.98 -6.21
C LEU A 119 6.57 -8.51 -4.77
N ALA A 120 5.67 -8.06 -3.88
CA ALA A 120 5.55 -8.62 -2.53
C ALA A 120 4.59 -9.83 -2.49
N ALA A 121 3.39 -9.68 -3.06
CA ALA A 121 2.30 -10.64 -2.97
C ALA A 121 2.55 -11.93 -3.74
N THR A 122 3.10 -11.84 -4.96
CA THR A 122 3.29 -13.03 -5.80
C THR A 122 4.30 -13.99 -5.17
N PRO A 123 5.50 -13.56 -4.75
CA PRO A 123 6.44 -14.44 -4.05
C PRO A 123 5.92 -14.90 -2.69
N ALA A 124 5.19 -14.05 -1.95
CA ALA A 124 4.55 -14.44 -0.70
C ALA A 124 3.56 -15.60 -0.89
N ALA A 125 2.74 -15.57 -1.94
CA ALA A 125 1.83 -16.67 -2.25
C ALA A 125 2.59 -17.98 -2.53
N MET A 126 3.66 -17.90 -3.34
CA MET A 126 4.48 -19.06 -3.71
C MET A 126 5.18 -19.69 -2.49
N LEU A 127 5.73 -18.88 -1.59
CA LEU A 127 6.39 -19.39 -0.38
C LEU A 127 5.40 -19.95 0.64
N THR A 128 4.20 -19.37 0.76
CA THR A 128 3.15 -19.90 1.64
C THR A 128 2.68 -21.29 1.16
N MET A 129 2.71 -21.54 -0.14
CA MET A 129 2.45 -22.86 -0.73
C MET A 129 3.67 -23.80 -0.71
N GLY A 130 4.86 -23.32 -0.34
CA GLY A 130 6.07 -24.12 -0.25
C GLY A 130 6.73 -24.45 -1.58
N TRP A 131 6.55 -23.61 -2.61
CA TRP A 131 7.11 -23.88 -3.94
C TRP A 131 8.61 -24.07 -3.89
N ARG A 132 9.11 -25.15 -4.50
CA ARG A 132 10.56 -25.49 -4.55
C ARG A 132 11.19 -25.61 -3.15
N GLY A 133 10.41 -25.94 -2.11
CA GLY A 133 10.89 -26.01 -0.73
C GLY A 133 11.12 -24.64 -0.08
N SER A 134 10.59 -23.56 -0.65
CA SER A 134 10.59 -22.23 -0.02
C SER A 134 9.70 -22.22 1.23
N GLY A 135 9.96 -21.29 2.16
CA GLY A 135 9.26 -21.22 3.44
C GLY A 135 9.93 -20.23 4.41
N GLY A 136 9.97 -20.57 5.70
CA GLY A 136 10.63 -19.77 6.72
C GLY A 136 9.99 -18.39 6.91
N ASN A 137 8.66 -18.31 6.79
CA ASN A 137 7.86 -17.09 6.90
C ASN A 137 8.32 -15.93 5.99
N GLY A 138 9.04 -16.24 4.90
CA GLY A 138 9.55 -15.24 3.97
C GLY A 138 10.72 -14.42 4.51
N GLY A 139 11.48 -14.93 5.50
CA GLY A 139 12.63 -14.24 6.09
C GLY A 139 13.64 -13.68 5.06
N ALA A 140 13.85 -14.39 3.94
CA ALA A 140 14.74 -13.96 2.88
C ALA A 140 14.23 -12.76 2.06
N ILE A 141 12.92 -12.46 2.10
CA ILE A 141 12.29 -11.41 1.29
C ILE A 141 11.57 -10.36 2.14
N LEU A 142 11.87 -10.25 3.44
CA LEU A 142 11.34 -9.18 4.30
C LEU A 142 11.59 -7.77 3.74
N PRO A 143 12.76 -7.46 3.15
CA PRO A 143 12.95 -6.16 2.51
C PRO A 143 11.98 -5.91 1.34
N VAL A 144 11.59 -6.95 0.61
CA VAL A 144 10.63 -6.83 -0.49
C VAL A 144 9.24 -6.44 0.04
N TYR A 145 8.82 -7.00 1.18
CA TYR A 145 7.59 -6.61 1.84
C TYR A 145 7.62 -5.13 2.24
N ILE A 146 8.69 -4.68 2.88
CA ILE A 146 8.77 -3.31 3.40
C ILE A 146 8.89 -2.29 2.26
N PHE A 147 9.83 -2.49 1.32
CA PHE A 147 10.15 -1.48 0.32
C PHE A 147 9.21 -1.52 -0.89
N PHE A 148 8.94 -2.70 -1.45
CA PHE A 148 8.05 -2.81 -2.60
C PHE A 148 6.59 -2.90 -2.19
N GLY A 149 6.24 -3.90 -1.37
CA GLY A 149 4.87 -4.06 -0.89
C GLY A 149 4.40 -2.85 -0.09
N GLY A 150 5.30 -2.27 0.73
CA GLY A 150 4.98 -1.15 1.61
C GLY A 150 5.21 0.22 1.00
N MET A 151 6.46 0.65 0.96
CA MET A 151 6.82 2.04 0.64
C MET A 151 6.39 2.46 -0.77
N VAL A 152 6.70 1.65 -1.79
CA VAL A 152 6.30 1.95 -3.17
C VAL A 152 4.78 2.05 -3.30
N GLN A 153 4.04 1.17 -2.62
CA GLN A 153 2.59 1.19 -2.64
C GLN A 153 2.01 2.42 -1.91
N ILE A 154 2.60 2.82 -0.78
CA ILE A 154 2.21 4.04 -0.05
C ILE A 154 2.51 5.30 -0.87
N PHE A 155 3.66 5.38 -1.55
CA PHE A 155 3.96 6.52 -2.42
C PHE A 155 2.97 6.63 -3.59
N GLY A 156 2.61 5.49 -4.17
CA GLY A 156 1.55 5.46 -5.18
C GLY A 156 0.17 5.84 -4.61
N ALA A 157 -0.15 5.48 -3.37
CA ALA A 157 -1.36 5.91 -2.68
C ALA A 157 -1.43 7.43 -2.49
N VAL A 158 -0.31 8.07 -2.13
CA VAL A 158 -0.18 9.53 -2.07
C VAL A 158 -0.43 10.15 -3.46
N GLY A 159 0.10 9.53 -4.51
CA GLY A 159 -0.19 9.92 -5.89
C GLY A 159 -1.68 9.88 -6.22
N GLU A 160 -2.37 8.79 -5.85
CA GLU A 160 -3.82 8.64 -6.04
C GLU A 160 -4.61 9.70 -5.27
N TRP A 161 -4.15 10.09 -4.08
CA TRP A 161 -4.73 11.19 -3.31
C TRP A 161 -4.61 12.52 -4.04
N ILE A 162 -3.44 12.83 -4.59
CA ILE A 162 -3.17 14.09 -5.32
C ILE A 162 -4.09 14.23 -6.55
N ILE A 163 -4.31 13.15 -7.31
CA ILE A 163 -5.19 13.16 -8.50
C ILE A 163 -6.67 13.03 -8.17
N GLY A 164 -7.03 12.92 -6.87
CA GLY A 164 -8.42 12.89 -6.41
C GLY A 164 -9.10 11.51 -6.50
N ASN A 165 -8.35 10.42 -6.59
CA ASN A 165 -8.90 9.06 -6.61
C ASN A 165 -8.92 8.45 -5.20
N THR A 166 -9.93 8.82 -4.41
CA THR A 166 -10.04 8.42 -3.00
C THR A 166 -10.11 6.91 -2.78
N PHE A 167 -10.79 6.17 -3.67
CA PHE A 167 -10.96 4.73 -3.48
C PHE A 167 -9.64 3.97 -3.66
N SER A 168 -8.91 4.22 -4.75
CA SER A 168 -7.59 3.61 -4.96
C SER A 168 -6.59 4.07 -3.91
N CYS A 169 -6.63 5.34 -3.51
CA CYS A 169 -5.83 5.87 -2.40
C CYS A 169 -6.03 5.05 -1.11
N ALA A 170 -7.28 4.86 -0.68
CA ALA A 170 -7.59 4.08 0.53
C ALA A 170 -7.12 2.62 0.43
N LEU A 171 -7.30 1.98 -0.74
CA LEU A 171 -6.82 0.62 -1.00
C LEU A 171 -5.29 0.53 -0.87
N PHE A 172 -4.56 1.40 -1.54
CA PHE A 172 -3.10 1.34 -1.58
C PHE A 172 -2.45 1.75 -0.26
N PHE A 173 -3.01 2.69 0.49
CA PHE A 173 -2.56 2.95 1.86
C PHE A 173 -2.77 1.73 2.76
N THR A 174 -3.96 1.12 2.72
CA THR A 174 -4.27 -0.05 3.55
C THR A 174 -3.32 -1.20 3.28
N TYR A 175 -3.17 -1.59 2.01
CA TYR A 175 -2.34 -2.75 1.67
C TYR A 175 -0.85 -2.46 1.68
N GLY A 176 -0.44 -1.22 1.40
CA GLY A 176 0.94 -0.79 1.60
C GLY A 176 1.34 -0.89 3.07
N THR A 177 0.52 -0.35 3.96
CA THR A 177 0.76 -0.48 5.41
C THR A 177 0.71 -1.94 5.88
N PHE A 178 -0.19 -2.77 5.34
CA PHE A 178 -0.21 -4.21 5.61
C PHE A 178 1.15 -4.88 5.33
N TRP A 179 1.77 -4.60 4.19
CA TRP A 179 3.08 -5.18 3.86
C TRP A 179 4.21 -4.71 4.77
N ILE A 180 4.18 -3.44 5.21
CA ILE A 180 5.11 -2.96 6.24
C ILE A 180 4.90 -3.73 7.53
N VAL A 181 3.66 -3.82 8.02
CA VAL A 181 3.32 -4.56 9.25
C VAL A 181 3.76 -6.02 9.16
N GLN A 182 3.55 -6.68 8.01
CA GLN A 182 3.96 -8.06 7.82
C GLN A 182 5.49 -8.21 7.80
N GLY A 183 6.20 -7.28 7.15
CA GLY A 183 7.66 -7.27 7.11
C GLY A 183 8.29 -7.02 8.48
N THR A 184 7.75 -6.06 9.25
CA THR A 184 8.24 -5.74 10.60
C THR A 184 7.88 -6.80 11.61
N SER A 185 6.72 -7.44 11.51
CA SER A 185 6.30 -8.53 12.42
C SER A 185 7.21 -9.75 12.33
N ASN A 186 7.75 -10.04 11.15
CA ASN A 186 8.67 -11.16 10.95
C ASN A 186 10.14 -10.79 11.22
N MET A 187 10.43 -9.52 11.48
CA MET A 187 11.79 -9.05 11.75
C MET A 187 12.07 -9.09 13.26
N PRO A 188 13.11 -9.80 13.72
CA PRO A 188 13.41 -9.93 15.16
C PRO A 188 13.60 -8.58 15.89
N PHE A 189 14.06 -7.56 15.18
CA PHE A 189 14.29 -6.21 15.70
C PHE A 189 13.06 -5.58 16.38
N TYR A 190 11.86 -5.83 15.87
CA TYR A 190 10.63 -5.23 16.43
C TYR A 190 10.10 -5.95 17.68
N ALA A 191 10.70 -7.09 18.04
CA ALA A 191 10.43 -7.82 19.28
C ALA A 191 8.93 -8.05 19.58
N VAL A 192 8.11 -8.29 18.55
CA VAL A 192 6.64 -8.34 18.66
C VAL A 192 6.11 -9.45 19.57
N GLY A 193 6.94 -10.45 19.86
CA GLY A 193 6.64 -11.57 20.78
C GLY A 193 7.10 -11.33 22.22
N ALA A 194 7.88 -10.29 22.54
CA ALA A 194 8.52 -10.15 23.84
C ALA A 194 7.53 -10.15 25.02
N ASN A 195 6.38 -9.50 24.87
CA ASN A 195 5.34 -9.43 25.91
C ASN A 195 4.53 -10.74 26.07
N TYR A 196 4.71 -11.70 25.17
CA TYR A 196 4.05 -13.01 25.21
C TYR A 196 4.96 -14.09 25.81
N SER A 197 6.24 -13.80 26.05
CA SER A 197 7.17 -14.74 26.68
C SER A 197 7.39 -14.38 28.15
N PRO A 198 7.34 -15.35 29.07
CA PRO A 198 7.72 -15.15 30.48
C PRO A 198 9.18 -14.68 30.65
N THR A 199 10.04 -14.96 29.67
CA THR A 199 11.47 -14.61 29.69
C THR A 199 11.79 -13.34 28.89
N GLY A 200 10.79 -12.74 28.23
CA GLY A 200 10.97 -11.62 27.31
C GLY A 200 11.57 -12.01 25.95
N ASN A 201 11.76 -13.31 25.69
CA ASN A 201 12.30 -13.78 24.43
C ASN A 201 11.23 -13.75 23.33
N THR A 202 11.46 -12.96 22.29
CA THR A 202 10.52 -12.83 21.17
C THR A 202 10.28 -14.14 20.43
N LEU A 203 11.31 -14.97 20.23
CA LEU A 203 11.17 -16.21 19.47
C LEU A 203 10.28 -17.24 20.18
N GLU A 204 10.31 -17.25 21.51
CA GLU A 204 9.39 -18.06 22.32
C GLU A 204 7.99 -17.46 22.28
N GLY A 205 7.88 -16.14 22.45
CA GLY A 205 6.60 -15.45 22.52
C GLY A 205 5.73 -15.61 21.27
N ILE A 206 6.34 -15.65 20.08
CA ILE A 206 5.60 -15.84 18.81
C ILE A 206 5.00 -17.24 18.64
N GLU A 207 5.47 -18.22 19.40
CA GLU A 207 4.92 -19.59 19.37
C GLU A 207 3.74 -19.76 20.33
N THR A 208 3.47 -18.77 21.18
CA THR A 208 2.40 -18.86 22.17
C THR A 208 1.00 -18.81 21.54
N PRO A 209 0.00 -19.49 22.14
CA PRO A 209 -1.39 -19.39 21.71
C PRO A 209 -1.93 -17.96 21.69
N GLU A 210 -1.53 -17.16 22.68
CA GLU A 210 -1.97 -15.77 22.86
C GLU A 210 -1.48 -14.86 21.74
N TYR A 211 -0.21 -15.00 21.34
CA TYR A 211 0.34 -14.27 20.20
C TYR A 211 -0.42 -14.62 18.91
N ASN A 212 -0.60 -15.92 18.66
CA ASN A 212 -1.30 -16.40 17.46
C ASN A 212 -2.75 -15.92 17.41
N ALA A 213 -3.48 -15.96 18.53
CA ALA A 213 -4.84 -15.43 18.61
C ALA A 213 -4.90 -13.92 18.31
N THR A 214 -3.96 -13.14 18.84
CA THR A 214 -3.87 -11.69 18.58
C THR A 214 -3.64 -11.38 17.11
N VAL A 215 -2.71 -12.09 16.46
CA VAL A 215 -2.46 -11.91 15.02
C VAL A 215 -3.66 -12.37 14.18
N GLY A 216 -4.35 -13.44 14.59
CA GLY A 216 -5.59 -13.88 13.94
C GLY A 216 -6.67 -12.79 13.90
N LEU A 217 -6.86 -12.07 15.01
CA LEU A 217 -7.83 -10.96 15.09
C LEU A 217 -7.49 -9.78 14.15
N TYR A 218 -6.21 -9.50 13.96
CA TYR A 218 -5.77 -8.51 12.96
C TYR A 218 -6.21 -8.92 11.55
N TYR A 219 -6.01 -10.19 11.18
CA TYR A 219 -6.45 -10.72 9.88
C TYR A 219 -7.97 -10.77 9.71
N VAL A 220 -8.73 -11.04 10.77
CA VAL A 220 -10.20 -10.92 10.73
C VAL A 220 -10.61 -9.48 10.42
N THR A 221 -10.00 -8.50 11.09
CA THR A 221 -10.31 -7.08 10.87
C THR A 221 -9.97 -6.65 9.43
N LEU A 222 -8.83 -7.11 8.90
CA LEU A 222 -8.46 -6.91 7.51
C LEU A 222 -9.44 -7.55 6.53
N ALA A 223 -9.95 -8.75 6.81
CA ALA A 223 -10.95 -9.41 5.98
C ALA A 223 -12.26 -8.60 5.94
N VAL A 224 -12.71 -8.07 7.09
CA VAL A 224 -13.90 -7.20 7.17
C VAL A 224 -13.70 -5.91 6.38
N LEU A 225 -12.58 -5.21 6.57
CA LEU A 225 -12.27 -4.00 5.80
C LEU A 225 -12.21 -4.27 4.30
N THR A 226 -11.56 -5.36 3.90
CA THR A 226 -11.48 -5.79 2.50
C THR A 226 -12.85 -6.14 1.94
N PHE A 227 -13.75 -6.71 2.74
CA PHE A 227 -15.13 -6.97 2.33
C PHE A 227 -15.91 -5.67 2.08
N VAL A 228 -15.68 -4.62 2.88
CA VAL A 228 -16.24 -3.28 2.59
C VAL A 228 -15.70 -2.76 1.26
N TYR A 229 -14.39 -2.90 1.00
CA TYR A 229 -13.81 -2.52 -0.29
C TYR A 229 -14.33 -3.34 -1.47
N LEU A 230 -14.62 -4.63 -1.25
CA LEU A 230 -15.25 -5.49 -2.25
C LEU A 230 -16.63 -4.96 -2.66
N ILE A 231 -17.46 -4.55 -1.70
CA ILE A 231 -18.77 -3.96 -1.99
C ILE A 231 -18.60 -2.64 -2.77
N CYS A 232 -17.63 -1.82 -2.40
CA CYS A 232 -17.34 -0.57 -3.10
C CYS A 232 -16.79 -0.79 -4.52
N SER A 233 -16.06 -1.88 -4.78
CA SER A 233 -15.43 -2.17 -6.07
C SER A 233 -16.35 -2.78 -7.12
N ILE A 234 -17.59 -3.14 -6.74
CA ILE A 234 -18.64 -3.65 -7.65
C ILE A 234 -18.83 -2.77 -8.91
N ARG A 235 -18.42 -1.51 -8.83
CA ARG A 235 -18.62 -0.49 -9.85
C ARG A 235 -17.37 -0.08 -10.62
N THR A 236 -16.21 -0.58 -10.23
CA THR A 236 -14.94 -0.15 -10.81
C THR A 236 -14.58 -1.03 -11.99
N ASN A 237 -14.30 -2.30 -11.74
CA ASN A 237 -13.70 -3.20 -12.72
C ASN A 237 -13.78 -4.66 -12.24
N VAL A 238 -14.09 -5.60 -13.15
CA VAL A 238 -14.18 -7.04 -12.86
C VAL A 238 -12.88 -7.59 -12.27
N CYS A 239 -11.72 -7.24 -12.83
CA CYS A 239 -10.43 -7.71 -12.32
C CYS A 239 -10.18 -7.23 -10.87
N LEU A 240 -10.49 -5.97 -10.55
CA LEU A 240 -10.32 -5.45 -9.19
C LEU A 240 -11.33 -6.09 -8.22
N PHE A 241 -12.57 -6.28 -8.65
CA PHE A 241 -13.59 -6.98 -7.87
C PHE A 241 -13.17 -8.42 -7.55
N LEU A 242 -12.73 -9.19 -8.56
CA LEU A 242 -12.25 -10.55 -8.39
C LEU A 242 -11.03 -10.61 -7.46
N ALA A 243 -10.07 -9.69 -7.62
CA ALA A 243 -8.91 -9.61 -6.75
C ALA A 243 -9.31 -9.38 -5.28
N LEU A 244 -10.21 -8.42 -5.02
CA LEU A 244 -10.69 -8.15 -3.66
C LEU A 244 -11.51 -9.31 -3.09
N PHE A 245 -12.31 -9.99 -3.92
CA PHE A 245 -13.08 -11.15 -3.49
C PHE A 245 -12.16 -12.29 -3.02
N LEU A 246 -11.15 -12.62 -3.84
CA LEU A 246 -10.15 -13.61 -3.48
C LEU A 246 -9.29 -13.18 -2.28
N LEU A 247 -9.07 -11.87 -2.10
CA LEU A 247 -8.36 -11.32 -0.95
C LEU A 247 -9.15 -11.44 0.36
N VAL A 248 -10.48 -11.27 0.34
CA VAL A 248 -11.33 -11.57 1.50
C VAL A 248 -11.14 -13.01 1.94
N ILE A 249 -11.20 -13.95 1.00
CA ILE A 249 -11.01 -15.38 1.29
C ILE A 249 -9.59 -15.63 1.82
N THR A 250 -8.59 -15.02 1.21
CA THR A 250 -7.19 -15.15 1.64
C THR A 250 -7.01 -14.70 3.09
N PHE A 251 -7.47 -13.51 3.47
CA PHE A 251 -7.36 -13.04 4.85
C PHE A 251 -8.19 -13.85 5.84
N ALA A 252 -9.38 -14.32 5.45
CA ALA A 252 -10.19 -15.19 6.29
C ALA A 252 -9.49 -16.54 6.55
N LEU A 253 -8.89 -17.14 5.52
CA LEU A 253 -8.11 -18.38 5.65
C LEU A 253 -6.86 -18.15 6.50
N THR A 254 -6.14 -17.04 6.30
CA THR A 254 -4.96 -16.69 7.11
C THR A 254 -5.32 -16.47 8.58
N ALA A 255 -6.45 -15.81 8.88
CA ALA A 255 -6.95 -15.74 10.25
C ALA A 255 -7.22 -17.13 10.83
N GLY A 256 -7.81 -18.02 10.02
CA GLY A 256 -8.00 -19.43 10.37
C GLY A 256 -6.69 -20.17 10.67
N VAL A 257 -5.61 -19.91 9.92
CA VAL A 257 -4.27 -20.46 10.21
C VAL A 257 -3.85 -20.09 11.62
N PHE A 258 -3.87 -18.81 11.96
CA PHE A 258 -3.45 -18.32 13.27
C PHE A 258 -4.31 -18.86 14.41
N PHE A 259 -5.64 -18.92 14.23
CA PHE A 259 -6.51 -19.51 15.25
C PHE A 259 -6.32 -21.02 15.43
N GLN A 260 -6.12 -21.78 14.36
CA GLN A 260 -5.84 -23.22 14.47
C GLN A 260 -4.45 -23.48 15.08
N THR A 261 -3.46 -22.65 14.78
CA THR A 261 -2.15 -22.67 15.45
C THR A 261 -2.29 -22.39 16.94
N ALA A 262 -3.10 -21.41 17.34
CA ALA A 262 -3.36 -21.11 18.74
C ALA A 262 -4.02 -22.28 19.50
N LEU A 263 -4.86 -23.06 18.82
CA LEU A 263 -5.49 -24.28 19.37
C LEU A 263 -4.57 -25.51 19.35
N GLY A 264 -3.36 -25.41 18.81
CA GLY A 264 -2.42 -26.52 18.69
C GLY A 264 -2.70 -27.49 17.52
N HIS A 265 -3.64 -27.17 16.63
CA HIS A 265 -4.00 -27.99 15.48
C HIS A 265 -3.08 -27.76 14.26
N ALA A 266 -1.78 -28.02 14.42
CA ALA A 266 -0.75 -27.71 13.43
C ALA A 266 -1.01 -28.31 12.03
N ALA A 267 -1.57 -29.53 11.95
CA ALA A 267 -1.88 -30.18 10.67
C ALA A 267 -2.97 -29.45 9.88
N GLU A 268 -4.01 -28.95 10.57
CA GLU A 268 -5.09 -28.20 9.94
C GLU A 268 -4.64 -26.77 9.59
N ALA A 269 -3.87 -26.14 10.47
CA ALA A 269 -3.24 -24.85 10.19
C ALA A 269 -2.38 -24.90 8.92
N ALA A 270 -1.58 -25.95 8.73
CA ALA A 270 -0.76 -26.12 7.52
C ALA A 270 -1.58 -26.29 6.23
N LYS A 271 -2.73 -26.98 6.29
CA LYS A 271 -3.65 -27.10 5.14
C LYS A 271 -4.29 -25.75 4.80
N LEU A 272 -4.78 -25.05 5.82
CA LEU A 272 -5.35 -23.70 5.66
C LEU A 272 -4.31 -22.72 5.12
N GLN A 273 -3.05 -22.84 5.54
CA GLN A 273 -1.96 -22.00 5.08
C GLN A 273 -1.71 -22.19 3.59
N LYS A 274 -1.62 -23.45 3.12
CA LYS A 274 -1.51 -23.75 1.68
C LYS A 274 -2.70 -23.22 0.89
N ALA A 275 -3.92 -23.36 1.42
CA ALA A 275 -5.13 -22.83 0.78
C ALA A 275 -5.08 -21.29 0.69
N ALA A 276 -4.72 -20.59 1.78
CA ALA A 276 -4.54 -19.14 1.80
C ALA A 276 -3.51 -18.69 0.76
N GLY A 277 -2.37 -19.38 0.68
CA GLY A 277 -1.35 -19.15 -0.36
C GLY A 277 -1.88 -19.33 -1.78
N ALA A 278 -2.71 -20.35 -2.03
CA ALA A 278 -3.32 -20.59 -3.33
C ALA A 278 -4.32 -19.50 -3.74
N PHE A 279 -5.18 -19.06 -2.82
CA PHE A 279 -6.07 -17.92 -3.05
C PHE A 279 -5.29 -16.61 -3.25
N ASN A 280 -4.19 -16.41 -2.50
CA ASN A 280 -3.29 -15.28 -2.71
C ASN A 280 -2.58 -15.32 -4.07
N PHE A 281 -2.27 -16.51 -4.58
CA PHE A 281 -1.72 -16.62 -5.93
C PHE A 281 -2.79 -16.30 -6.98
N ALA A 282 -4.00 -16.87 -6.81
CA ALA A 282 -5.11 -16.64 -7.71
C ALA A 282 -5.50 -15.16 -7.79
N LEU A 283 -5.44 -14.42 -6.68
CA LEU A 283 -5.74 -12.97 -6.67
C LEU A 283 -4.64 -12.13 -7.33
N CYS A 284 -3.38 -12.59 -7.36
CA CYS A 284 -2.33 -11.91 -8.08
C CYS A 284 -2.57 -11.92 -9.61
N ILE A 285 -3.22 -12.95 -10.16
CA ILE A 285 -3.47 -13.08 -11.61
C ILE A 285 -4.27 -11.89 -12.20
N PRO A 286 -5.47 -11.53 -11.69
CA PRO A 286 -6.20 -10.37 -12.20
C PRO A 286 -5.46 -9.05 -11.94
N ILE A 287 -4.62 -8.95 -10.89
CA ILE A 287 -3.82 -7.76 -10.65
C ILE A 287 -2.65 -7.65 -11.64
N TRP A 288 -1.98 -8.76 -11.98
CA TRP A 288 -1.00 -8.82 -13.08
C TRP A 288 -1.64 -8.36 -14.39
N HIS A 289 -2.87 -8.80 -14.67
CA HIS A 289 -3.61 -8.37 -15.85
C HIS A 289 -3.87 -6.86 -15.88
N ILE A 290 -4.32 -6.26 -14.76
CA ILE A 290 -4.50 -4.80 -14.67
C ILE A 290 -3.15 -4.09 -14.85
N PHE A 291 -2.08 -4.58 -14.21
CA PHE A 291 -0.76 -3.97 -14.33
C PHE A 291 -0.27 -3.96 -15.78
N ILE A 292 -0.34 -5.09 -16.48
CA ILE A 292 0.05 -5.19 -17.89
C ILE A 292 -0.81 -4.25 -18.74
N ALA A 293 -2.13 -4.25 -18.55
CA ALA A 293 -3.04 -3.37 -19.29
C ALA A 293 -2.66 -1.88 -19.11
N GLN A 294 -2.34 -1.46 -17.89
CA GLN A 294 -1.98 -0.07 -17.61
C GLN A 294 -0.59 0.32 -18.14
N ILE A 295 0.39 -0.59 -18.11
CA ILE A 295 1.72 -0.31 -18.67
C ILE A 295 1.68 -0.25 -20.19
N LEU A 296 0.90 -1.13 -20.85
CA LEU A 296 0.68 -1.07 -22.30
C LEU A 296 0.02 0.26 -22.71
N ASP A 297 -0.98 0.71 -21.96
CA ASP A 297 -1.64 2.00 -22.18
C ASP A 297 -0.66 3.18 -21.98
N ALA A 298 0.20 3.12 -20.96
CA ALA A 298 1.19 4.16 -20.68
C ALA A 298 2.27 4.32 -21.76
N VAL A 299 2.52 3.28 -22.57
CA VAL A 299 3.46 3.34 -23.70
C VAL A 299 2.77 3.46 -25.07
N ASP A 300 1.45 3.73 -25.08
CA ASP A 300 0.61 3.83 -26.28
C ASP A 300 0.74 2.58 -27.19
N PHE A 301 0.75 1.39 -26.56
CA PHE A 301 0.85 0.14 -27.29
C PHE A 301 -0.44 -0.12 -28.08
N PRO A 302 -0.36 -0.65 -29.32
CA PRO A 302 -1.54 -0.80 -30.19
C PRO A 302 -2.59 -1.82 -29.69
N ILE A 303 -2.25 -2.61 -28.67
CA ILE A 303 -3.16 -3.61 -28.08
C ILE A 303 -3.67 -3.10 -26.74
N THR A 304 -4.99 -2.93 -26.64
CA THR A 304 -5.67 -2.63 -25.38
C THR A 304 -6.22 -3.92 -24.79
N LEU A 305 -5.87 -4.20 -23.53
CA LEU A 305 -6.36 -5.38 -22.82
C LEU A 305 -7.66 -5.06 -22.09
N PRO A 306 -8.72 -5.86 -22.28
CA PRO A 306 -9.98 -5.62 -21.60
C PRO A 306 -9.84 -5.98 -20.13
N VAL A 307 -10.18 -5.02 -19.26
CA VAL A 307 -10.23 -5.24 -17.81
C VAL A 307 -11.65 -5.46 -17.29
N GLY A 308 -12.67 -5.15 -18.11
CA GLY A 308 -14.08 -5.34 -17.77
C GLY A 308 -14.64 -4.22 -16.90
N ASP A 309 -15.01 -3.10 -17.52
CA ASP A 309 -15.62 -1.96 -16.83
C ASP A 309 -17.05 -2.27 -16.36
N LEU A 310 -17.26 -2.28 -15.05
CA LEU A 310 -18.55 -2.54 -14.42
C LEU A 310 -19.40 -1.28 -14.24
N SER A 311 -18.84 -0.09 -14.50
CA SER A 311 -19.53 1.19 -14.31
C SER A 311 -20.74 1.37 -15.24
N THR A 312 -20.74 0.66 -16.37
CA THR A 312 -21.84 0.63 -17.36
C THR A 312 -23.01 -0.26 -16.91
N VAL A 313 -22.72 -1.33 -16.17
CA VAL A 313 -23.72 -2.28 -15.66
C VAL A 313 -24.38 -1.73 -14.39
N ILE A 314 -23.60 -1.08 -13.51
CA ILE A 314 -24.09 -0.57 -12.23
C ILE A 314 -23.97 0.95 -12.20
N LEU A 315 -25.08 1.61 -12.52
CA LEU A 315 -25.17 3.07 -12.73
C LEU A 315 -24.94 3.92 -11.48
N GLY A 316 -24.30 5.07 -11.70
CA GLY A 316 -23.93 6.15 -10.76
C GLY A 316 -25.10 6.65 -9.94
N LYS A 317 -24.86 7.18 -8.73
CA LYS A 317 -25.87 8.07 -8.12
C LYS A 317 -26.23 9.20 -9.10
N THR A 318 -25.20 9.86 -9.66
CA THR A 318 -25.36 10.92 -10.66
C THR A 318 -25.98 10.43 -11.97
N GLN A 319 -25.59 9.25 -12.47
CA GLN A 319 -26.16 8.69 -13.70
C GLN A 319 -27.63 8.25 -13.51
N LYS A 320 -27.97 7.68 -12.35
CA LYS A 320 -29.35 7.33 -11.98
C LYS A 320 -30.20 8.58 -11.79
N ALA A 321 -29.67 9.64 -11.16
CA ALA A 321 -30.35 10.93 -11.05
C ALA A 321 -30.64 11.51 -12.44
N ARG A 322 -29.63 11.58 -13.32
CA ARG A 322 -29.81 12.03 -14.70
C ARG A 322 -30.82 11.18 -15.49
N LYS A 323 -30.86 9.87 -15.26
CA LYS A 323 -31.85 8.99 -15.91
C LYS A 323 -33.27 9.27 -15.39
N ARG A 324 -33.43 9.53 -14.09
CA ARG A 324 -34.71 9.93 -13.48
C ARG A 324 -35.18 11.31 -13.93
N ASP A 325 -34.27 12.25 -14.19
CA ASP A 325 -34.63 13.59 -14.68
C ASP A 325 -35.06 13.58 -16.16
N VAL A 326 -34.80 12.48 -16.88
CA VAL A 326 -35.15 12.29 -18.30
C VAL A 326 -36.42 11.44 -18.48
N GLU A 327 -36.84 10.69 -17.45
CA GLU A 327 -38.07 9.88 -17.40
C GLU A 327 -39.24 10.68 -16.81
#